data_AF-A0A938NIY3-F1
#
_entry.id   AF-A0A938NIY3-F1
#
_cell.length_a   1.000
_cell.length_b   1.000
_cell.length_c   1.000
_cell.angle_alpha   90.00
_cell.angle_beta   90.00
_cell.angle_gamma   90.00
#
_symmetry.space_group_name_H-M   'P 1'
#
loop_
_entity.id
_entity.type
_entity.pdbx_description
1 polymer ?
#
loop_
_entity_poly.entity_id
_entity_poly.type
_entity_poly.pdbx_seq_one_letter_code
_entity_poly.pdbx_strand_id
1 'polypeptide(L)'
;MACATAKYLNFVSRPTNHLFTQGVKVFVVDRWDLYAVVQSTLHDVWARKYSGALETRLRYSPTDCFENFAFPAGLWQTANPALADIGERYHERRKALMLSLWLGLTDIYNLFHTRDLSVALVAKVSKRPADEAERGHQGLIELRRLHRELDLAIRDAYGWQDLDLGHDFREVETLPENDRVRYTISPAARKEVLRRLLALNHERAAAEATAAPVKAKKPTKRKARAVAKALDFFLRPDPTTLPDGAWARPMQDQRAETGAMLAALLKAMAGPLPARQVRLAAALALEPRLSVSHLTTQEAATWRRLVGNEADPLPGGVTQFVARTDQAWGTAVRNLRGNGHLIDNVQAGTWAPGAGLDAFNTAGWPDGRARMVLDILTRASTDMVIATLPDDLRGWINAATA
;
A
#
# COMPACT_ATOMS: atom_id res chain seq x y z
N MET A 1 1.00 -6.00 -13.23
CA MET A 1 0.57 -4.82 -12.43
C MET A 1 -0.94 -4.79 -12.25
N ALA A 2 -1.48 -4.08 -11.26
CA ALA A 2 -2.92 -3.83 -11.08
C ALA A 2 -3.18 -2.43 -10.51
N CYS A 3 -4.34 -1.83 -10.78
CA CYS A 3 -4.71 -0.56 -10.15
C CYS A 3 -4.93 -0.72 -8.64
N ALA A 4 -4.42 0.23 -7.86
CA ALA A 4 -4.56 0.23 -6.40
C ALA A 4 -6.02 0.42 -5.96
N THR A 5 -6.81 1.19 -6.69
CA THR A 5 -8.26 1.31 -6.46
C THR A 5 -8.99 0.83 -7.71
N ALA A 6 -9.83 -0.19 -7.58
CA ALA A 6 -10.54 -0.76 -8.72
C ALA A 6 -11.94 -1.26 -8.36
N LYS A 7 -12.87 -1.13 -9.30
CA LYS A 7 -14.19 -1.81 -9.24
C LYS A 7 -14.01 -3.32 -9.37
N TYR A 8 -13.23 -3.72 -10.38
CA TYR A 8 -12.86 -5.09 -10.68
C TYR A 8 -11.34 -5.23 -10.56
N LEU A 9 -10.86 -6.10 -9.67
CA LEU A 9 -9.44 -6.34 -9.53
C LEU A 9 -8.92 -7.02 -10.80
N ASN A 10 -8.03 -6.34 -11.50
CA ASN A 10 -7.56 -6.78 -12.80
C ASN A 10 -6.06 -6.59 -12.92
N PHE A 11 -5.36 -7.67 -13.24
CA PHE A 11 -3.93 -7.65 -13.46
C PHE A 11 -3.64 -7.55 -14.95
N VAL A 12 -2.63 -6.77 -15.33
CA VAL A 12 -2.12 -6.65 -16.69
C VAL A 12 -0.60 -6.78 -16.72
N SER A 13 -0.07 -7.52 -17.69
CA SER A 13 1.33 -7.43 -18.08
C SER A 13 1.60 -6.10 -18.80
N ARG A 14 2.78 -5.52 -18.55
CA ARG A 14 3.27 -4.29 -19.18
C ARG A 14 4.78 -4.38 -19.40
N PRO A 15 5.31 -3.80 -20.49
CA PRO A 15 6.75 -3.68 -20.68
C PRO A 15 7.43 -2.88 -19.54
N THR A 16 8.72 -3.14 -19.33
CA THR A 16 9.54 -2.52 -18.27
C THR A 16 9.93 -1.06 -18.54
N ASN A 17 9.66 -0.54 -19.73
CA ASN A 17 10.00 0.83 -20.15
C ASN A 17 8.90 1.88 -19.83
N HIS A 18 7.96 1.55 -18.96
CA HIS A 18 6.89 2.47 -18.54
C HIS A 18 7.17 3.01 -17.13
N LEU A 19 6.88 4.30 -16.92
CA LEU A 19 6.85 4.89 -15.59
C LEU A 19 5.46 4.70 -14.97
N PHE A 20 5.37 3.92 -13.90
CA PHE A 20 4.10 3.67 -13.19
C PHE A 20 3.91 4.66 -12.05
N THR A 21 2.69 5.17 -11.91
CA THR A 21 2.33 5.98 -10.74
C THR A 21 2.10 5.08 -9.52
N GLN A 22 2.19 5.65 -8.32
CA GLN A 22 1.83 5.00 -7.05
C GLN A 22 0.40 4.43 -6.98
N GLY A 23 -0.48 4.87 -7.89
CA GLY A 23 -1.84 4.35 -8.06
C GLY A 23 -1.90 2.97 -8.71
N VAL A 24 -0.76 2.40 -9.10
CA VAL A 24 -0.63 1.06 -9.68
C VAL A 24 0.31 0.23 -8.80
N LYS A 25 -0.06 -1.01 -8.52
CA LYS A 25 0.77 -2.00 -7.82
C LYS A 25 1.48 -2.86 -8.87
N VAL A 26 2.80 -2.81 -8.86
CA VAL A 26 3.65 -3.47 -9.85
C VAL A 26 4.26 -4.71 -9.23
N PHE A 27 4.19 -5.82 -9.96
CA PHE A 27 4.83 -7.09 -9.62
C PHE A 27 5.89 -7.31 -10.69
N VAL A 28 7.15 -7.46 -10.28
CA VAL A 28 8.29 -7.61 -11.19
C VAL A 28 8.51 -9.10 -11.44
N VAL A 29 7.63 -9.69 -12.25
CA VAL A 29 7.66 -11.10 -12.59
C VAL A 29 7.15 -11.31 -14.01
N ASP A 30 7.74 -12.25 -14.73
CA ASP A 30 7.46 -12.63 -16.11
C ASP A 30 6.76 -13.99 -16.22
N ARG A 31 6.21 -14.49 -15.10
CA ARG A 31 5.61 -15.82 -15.00
C ARG A 31 4.08 -15.79 -15.10
N TRP A 32 3.55 -16.45 -16.12
CA TRP A 32 2.10 -16.51 -16.39
C TRP A 32 1.31 -17.38 -15.41
N ASP A 33 1.94 -18.36 -14.77
CA ASP A 33 1.30 -19.19 -13.74
C ASP A 33 1.02 -18.40 -12.45
N LEU A 34 1.93 -17.51 -12.05
CA LEU A 34 1.70 -16.57 -10.95
C LEU A 34 0.65 -15.51 -11.32
N TYR A 35 0.63 -15.06 -12.58
CA TYR A 35 -0.44 -14.21 -13.09
C TYR A 35 -1.80 -14.90 -12.98
N ALA A 36 -1.90 -16.18 -13.36
CA ALA A 36 -3.15 -16.94 -13.29
C ALA A 36 -3.70 -16.99 -11.85
N VAL A 37 -2.83 -17.20 -10.86
CA VAL A 37 -3.21 -17.17 -9.44
C VAL A 37 -3.83 -15.83 -9.06
N VAL A 38 -3.13 -14.72 -9.29
CA VAL A 38 -3.63 -13.40 -8.84
C VAL A 38 -4.83 -12.90 -9.63
N GLN A 39 -5.03 -13.38 -10.86
CA GLN A 39 -6.19 -13.04 -11.68
C GLN A 39 -7.44 -13.88 -11.32
N SER A 40 -7.29 -14.97 -10.56
CA SER A 40 -8.39 -15.86 -10.18
C SER A 40 -9.40 -15.21 -9.22
N THR A 41 -10.63 -15.71 -9.25
CA THR A 41 -11.67 -15.37 -8.26
C THR A 41 -11.22 -15.73 -6.85
N LEU A 42 -10.40 -16.78 -6.67
CA LEU A 42 -9.89 -17.17 -5.34
C LEU A 42 -9.05 -16.05 -4.72
N HIS A 43 -8.19 -15.42 -5.52
CA HIS A 43 -7.41 -14.26 -5.10
C HIS A 43 -8.27 -13.00 -4.93
N ASP A 44 -9.23 -12.74 -5.83
CA ASP A 44 -10.16 -11.59 -5.69
C ASP A 44 -10.98 -11.69 -4.39
N VAL A 45 -11.43 -12.89 -4.02
CA VAL A 45 -12.16 -13.15 -2.77
C VAL A 45 -11.28 -12.88 -1.54
N TRP A 46 -10.03 -13.33 -1.55
CA TRP A 46 -9.05 -13.01 -0.50
C TRP A 46 -8.77 -11.50 -0.43
N ALA A 47 -8.51 -10.87 -1.58
CA ALA A 47 -8.21 -9.46 -1.68
C ALA A 47 -9.34 -8.58 -1.15
N ARG A 48 -10.59 -8.90 -1.48
CA ARG A 48 -11.76 -8.18 -0.96
C ARG A 48 -11.98 -8.35 0.53
N LYS A 49 -11.52 -9.46 1.11
CA LYS A 49 -11.66 -9.71 2.54
C LYS A 49 -10.59 -8.99 3.36
N TYR A 50 -9.35 -8.93 2.88
CA TYR A 50 -8.20 -8.49 3.67
C TYR A 50 -7.57 -7.16 3.23
N SER A 51 -7.81 -6.70 1.99
CA SER A 51 -7.41 -5.34 1.59
C SER A 51 -8.38 -4.28 2.12
N GLY A 52 -7.97 -3.01 2.02
CA GLY A 52 -8.85 -1.87 2.33
C GLY A 52 -9.90 -1.61 1.25
N ALA A 53 -10.75 -0.62 1.52
CA ALA A 53 -11.74 -0.09 0.58
C ALA A 53 -11.62 1.44 0.46
N LEU A 54 -12.02 1.99 -0.68
CA LEU A 54 -12.32 3.40 -0.85
C LEU A 54 -13.80 3.51 -1.21
N GLU A 55 -14.61 3.99 -0.25
CA GLU A 55 -16.06 3.86 -0.29
C GLU A 55 -16.44 2.38 -0.43
N THR A 56 -16.92 1.99 -1.61
CA THR A 56 -17.40 0.65 -1.95
C THR A 56 -16.45 -0.09 -2.89
N ARG A 57 -15.37 0.57 -3.34
CA ARG A 57 -14.37 0.01 -4.27
C ARG A 57 -13.22 -0.61 -3.51
N LEU A 58 -12.70 -1.72 -4.04
CA LEU A 58 -11.51 -2.37 -3.51
C LEU A 58 -10.32 -1.41 -3.60
N ARG A 59 -9.57 -1.28 -2.49
CA ARG A 59 -8.25 -0.65 -2.45
C ARG A 59 -7.19 -1.72 -2.22
N TYR A 60 -6.69 -2.32 -3.30
CA TYR A 60 -5.74 -3.42 -3.27
C TYR A 60 -4.43 -3.05 -2.55
N SER A 61 -4.11 -3.81 -1.50
CA SER A 61 -2.92 -3.63 -0.66
C SER A 61 -2.04 -4.87 -0.74
N PRO A 62 -0.88 -4.83 -1.41
CA PRO A 62 0.01 -5.99 -1.49
C PRO A 62 0.41 -6.53 -0.11
N THR A 63 0.69 -5.66 0.85
CA THR A 63 1.09 -6.07 2.21
C THR A 63 -0.03 -6.78 2.97
N ASP A 64 -1.28 -6.30 2.85
CA ASP A 64 -2.40 -6.89 3.60
C ASP A 64 -3.06 -8.08 2.87
N CYS A 65 -2.77 -8.26 1.58
CA CYS A 65 -3.41 -9.29 0.75
C CYS A 65 -2.43 -10.21 0.02
N PHE A 66 -1.43 -9.67 -0.68
CA PHE A 66 -0.57 -10.50 -1.52
C PHE A 66 0.50 -11.22 -0.69
N GLU A 67 1.17 -10.51 0.22
CA GLU A 67 2.26 -11.05 1.03
C GLU A 67 1.79 -12.17 1.97
N ASN A 68 0.53 -12.11 2.41
CA ASN A 68 -0.08 -13.16 3.23
C ASN A 68 -0.93 -14.16 2.43
N PHE A 69 -1.00 -14.03 1.10
CA PHE A 69 -1.74 -14.99 0.28
C PHE A 69 -1.01 -16.33 0.21
N ALA A 70 -1.68 -17.41 0.62
CA ALA A 70 -1.13 -18.73 0.51
C ALA A 70 -1.21 -19.25 -0.94
N PHE A 71 -0.19 -19.00 -1.77
CA PHE A 71 -0.08 -19.54 -3.14
C PHE A 71 -0.15 -21.08 -3.18
N PRO A 72 -0.54 -21.73 -4.29
CA PRO A 72 -0.46 -23.19 -4.42
C PRO A 72 0.95 -23.73 -4.06
N ALA A 73 1.00 -24.90 -3.41
CA ALA A 73 2.25 -25.47 -2.92
C ALA A 73 3.24 -25.72 -4.07
N GLY A 74 4.53 -25.42 -3.86
CA GLY A 74 5.59 -25.60 -4.86
C GLY A 74 5.61 -24.56 -5.99
N LEU A 75 4.54 -23.77 -6.15
CA LEU A 75 4.42 -22.86 -7.30
C LEU A 75 5.44 -21.72 -7.27
N TRP A 76 5.87 -21.27 -6.09
CA TRP A 76 6.94 -20.27 -6.01
C TRP A 76 8.28 -20.79 -6.52
N GLN A 77 8.56 -22.07 -6.25
CA GLN A 77 9.83 -22.73 -6.58
C GLN A 77 9.88 -23.23 -8.02
N THR A 78 8.77 -23.76 -8.54
CA THR A 78 8.72 -24.40 -9.85
C THR A 78 7.53 -23.90 -10.63
N ALA A 79 7.78 -23.51 -11.89
CA ALA A 79 6.71 -23.07 -12.77
C ALA A 79 5.76 -24.21 -13.10
N ASN A 80 4.47 -23.90 -13.18
CA ASN A 80 3.45 -24.84 -13.65
C ASN A 80 3.05 -24.49 -15.09
N PRO A 81 3.48 -25.28 -16.10
CA PRO A 81 3.20 -24.99 -17.51
C PRO A 81 1.71 -24.91 -17.86
N ALA A 82 0.88 -25.74 -17.23
CA ALA A 82 -0.55 -25.73 -17.48
C ALA A 82 -1.22 -24.44 -16.97
N LEU A 83 -0.81 -23.97 -15.79
CA LEU A 83 -1.28 -22.67 -15.27
C LEU A 83 -0.74 -21.49 -16.08
N ALA A 84 0.49 -21.59 -16.59
CA ALA A 84 1.09 -20.57 -17.44
C ALA A 84 0.31 -20.43 -18.76
N ASP A 85 0.02 -21.53 -19.45
CA ASP A 85 -0.79 -21.54 -20.68
C ASP A 85 -2.17 -20.91 -20.46
N ILE A 86 -2.88 -21.33 -19.41
CA ILE A 86 -4.22 -20.80 -19.10
C ILE A 86 -4.16 -19.30 -18.76
N GLY A 87 -3.18 -18.88 -17.97
CA GLY A 87 -2.97 -17.48 -17.60
C GLY A 87 -2.69 -16.59 -18.82
N GLU A 88 -1.80 -17.01 -19.70
CA GLU A 88 -1.45 -16.30 -20.93
C GLU A 88 -2.64 -16.24 -21.90
N ARG A 89 -3.28 -17.39 -22.17
CA ARG A 89 -4.47 -17.46 -23.04
C ARG A 89 -5.58 -16.53 -22.55
N TYR A 90 -5.86 -16.53 -21.25
CA TYR A 90 -6.84 -15.63 -20.65
C TYR A 90 -6.47 -14.16 -20.86
N HIS A 91 -5.22 -13.81 -20.55
CA HIS A 91 -4.73 -12.44 -20.64
C HIS A 91 -4.79 -11.91 -22.09
N GLU A 92 -4.23 -12.66 -23.03
CA GLU A 92 -4.16 -12.24 -24.44
C GLU A 92 -5.54 -12.24 -25.09
N ARG A 93 -6.44 -13.17 -24.74
CA ARG A 93 -7.83 -13.14 -25.21
C ARG A 93 -8.54 -11.88 -24.74
N ARG A 94 -8.41 -11.52 -23.46
CA ARG A 94 -8.97 -10.28 -22.90
C ARG A 94 -8.40 -9.05 -23.61
N LYS A 95 -7.09 -9.01 -23.85
CA LYS A 95 -6.40 -7.91 -24.54
C LYS A 95 -6.86 -7.76 -25.98
N ALA A 96 -6.97 -8.85 -26.72
CA ALA A 96 -7.51 -8.85 -28.08
C ALA A 96 -8.95 -8.33 -28.12
N LEU A 97 -9.78 -8.75 -27.16
CA LEU A 97 -11.16 -8.27 -27.02
C LEU A 97 -11.22 -6.75 -26.75
N MET A 98 -10.41 -6.25 -25.81
CA MET A 98 -10.27 -4.82 -25.52
C MET A 98 -9.93 -4.01 -26.77
N LEU A 99 -8.95 -4.47 -27.56
CA LEU A 99 -8.53 -3.81 -28.79
C LEU A 99 -9.61 -3.83 -29.87
N SER A 100 -10.24 -4.99 -30.08
CA SER A 100 -11.30 -5.15 -31.10
C SER A 100 -12.50 -4.24 -30.84
N LEU A 101 -12.92 -4.11 -29.57
CA LEU A 101 -14.05 -3.27 -29.18
C LEU A 101 -13.64 -1.83 -28.86
N TRP A 102 -12.34 -1.52 -28.80
CA TRP A 102 -11.79 -0.26 -28.28
C TRP A 102 -12.34 0.12 -26.90
N LEU A 103 -12.39 -0.88 -26.02
CA LEU A 103 -12.91 -0.75 -24.67
C LEU A 103 -11.78 -0.89 -23.65
N GLY A 104 -11.82 -0.04 -22.63
CA GLY A 104 -10.97 -0.18 -21.45
C GLY A 104 -11.38 -1.39 -20.59
N LEU A 105 -10.55 -1.75 -19.62
CA LEU A 105 -10.82 -2.85 -18.69
C LEU A 105 -12.16 -2.67 -17.96
N THR A 106 -12.47 -1.45 -17.52
CA THR A 106 -13.71 -1.19 -16.78
C THR A 106 -14.95 -1.53 -17.62
N ASP A 107 -14.98 -1.13 -18.88
CA ASP A 107 -16.12 -1.38 -19.77
C ASP A 107 -16.23 -2.86 -20.15
N ILE A 108 -15.09 -3.51 -20.44
CA ILE A 108 -15.05 -4.96 -20.65
C ILE A 108 -15.62 -5.70 -19.45
N TYR A 109 -15.24 -5.33 -18.23
CA TYR A 109 -15.73 -6.02 -17.04
C TYR A 109 -17.16 -5.65 -16.66
N ASN A 110 -17.63 -4.44 -16.97
CA ASN A 110 -19.05 -4.11 -16.88
C ASN A 110 -19.88 -5.04 -17.78
N LEU A 111 -19.45 -5.25 -19.03
CA LEU A 111 -20.09 -6.21 -19.94
C LEU A 111 -19.93 -7.66 -19.44
N PHE A 112 -18.73 -8.03 -18.97
CA PHE A 112 -18.44 -9.35 -18.40
C PHE A 112 -19.40 -9.71 -17.25
N HIS A 113 -19.75 -8.76 -16.38
CA HIS A 113 -20.67 -8.98 -15.27
C HIS A 113 -22.14 -8.65 -15.59
N THR A 114 -22.48 -8.33 -16.83
CA THR A 114 -23.89 -8.13 -17.24
C THR A 114 -24.58 -9.47 -17.48
N ARG A 115 -25.67 -9.74 -16.74
CA ARG A 115 -26.47 -10.98 -16.86
C ARG A 115 -27.09 -11.13 -18.24
N ASP A 116 -27.85 -10.13 -18.66
CA ASP A 116 -28.58 -10.12 -19.93
C ASP A 116 -27.72 -9.52 -21.05
N LEU A 117 -26.51 -10.08 -21.19
CA LEU A 117 -25.57 -9.65 -22.24
C LEU A 117 -26.19 -9.91 -23.61
N SER A 118 -26.21 -8.90 -24.46
CA SER A 118 -26.72 -8.99 -25.83
C SER A 118 -25.82 -8.27 -26.81
N VAL A 119 -25.90 -8.64 -28.08
CA VAL A 119 -25.16 -8.03 -29.19
C VAL A 119 -25.49 -6.54 -29.29
N ALA A 120 -26.77 -6.17 -29.13
CA ALA A 120 -27.21 -4.78 -29.13
C ALA A 120 -26.56 -3.96 -28.00
N LEU A 121 -26.41 -4.55 -26.80
CA LEU A 121 -25.71 -3.89 -25.69
C LEU A 121 -24.21 -3.71 -25.99
N VAL A 122 -23.55 -4.74 -26.53
CA VAL A 122 -22.14 -4.64 -26.92
C VAL A 122 -21.95 -3.57 -27.99
N ALA A 123 -22.81 -3.52 -29.01
CA ALA A 123 -22.79 -2.48 -30.04
C ALA A 123 -22.98 -1.08 -29.44
N LYS A 124 -23.94 -0.93 -28.52
CA LYS A 124 -24.20 0.35 -27.83
C LYS A 124 -23.00 0.85 -27.03
N VAL A 125 -22.35 -0.03 -26.26
CA VAL A 125 -21.22 0.35 -25.38
C VAL A 125 -19.94 0.58 -26.19
N SER A 126 -19.64 -0.30 -27.13
CA SER A 126 -18.42 -0.24 -27.94
C SER A 126 -18.51 0.74 -29.12
N LYS A 127 -19.72 1.15 -29.50
CA LYS A 127 -20.01 1.95 -30.70
C LYS A 127 -19.48 1.29 -31.99
N ARG A 128 -19.38 -0.03 -32.01
CA ARG A 128 -18.93 -0.82 -33.16
C ARG A 128 -20.09 -1.25 -34.06
N PRO A 129 -19.83 -1.49 -35.37
CA PRO A 129 -20.80 -2.09 -36.27
C PRO A 129 -21.33 -3.44 -35.75
N ALA A 130 -22.49 -3.87 -36.26
CA ALA A 130 -23.19 -5.06 -35.75
C ALA A 130 -22.35 -6.34 -35.84
N ASP A 131 -21.57 -6.53 -36.89
CA ASP A 131 -20.71 -7.70 -37.07
C ASP A 131 -19.52 -7.72 -36.08
N GLU A 132 -18.91 -6.56 -35.81
CA GLU A 132 -17.87 -6.40 -34.78
C GLU A 132 -18.45 -6.62 -33.38
N ALA A 133 -19.65 -6.10 -33.12
CA ALA A 133 -20.34 -6.28 -31.86
C ALA A 133 -20.74 -7.74 -31.60
N GLU A 134 -21.15 -8.48 -32.64
CA GLU A 134 -21.41 -9.93 -32.55
C GLU A 134 -20.14 -10.67 -32.15
N ARG A 135 -19.01 -10.41 -32.84
CA ARG A 135 -17.71 -11.01 -32.48
C ARG A 135 -17.30 -10.65 -31.05
N GLY A 136 -17.54 -9.41 -30.62
CA GLY A 136 -17.29 -8.97 -29.25
C GLY A 136 -18.16 -9.67 -28.21
N HIS A 137 -19.44 -9.87 -28.51
CA HIS A 137 -20.38 -10.62 -27.69
C HIS A 137 -19.90 -12.06 -27.48
N GLN A 138 -19.54 -12.77 -28.55
CA GLN A 138 -18.95 -14.11 -28.47
C GLN A 138 -17.62 -14.10 -27.71
N GLY A 139 -16.81 -13.06 -27.91
CA GLY A 139 -15.56 -12.85 -27.18
C GLY A 139 -15.74 -12.72 -25.66
N LEU A 140 -16.81 -12.05 -25.20
CA LEU A 140 -17.15 -11.92 -23.79
C LEU A 140 -17.62 -13.24 -23.17
N ILE A 141 -18.40 -14.04 -23.91
CA ILE A 141 -18.82 -15.38 -23.48
C ILE A 141 -17.59 -16.28 -23.33
N GLU A 142 -16.69 -16.25 -24.33
CA GLU A 142 -15.44 -17.01 -24.28
C GLU A 142 -14.54 -16.54 -23.14
N LEU A 143 -14.50 -15.23 -22.85
CA LEU A 143 -13.75 -14.70 -21.72
C LEU A 143 -14.30 -15.23 -20.38
N ARG A 144 -15.62 -15.38 -20.22
CA ARG A 144 -16.23 -16.02 -19.03
C ARG A 144 -15.85 -17.49 -18.93
N ARG A 145 -15.88 -18.21 -20.06
CA ARG A 145 -15.45 -19.63 -20.13
C ARG A 145 -14.00 -19.80 -19.69
N LEU A 146 -13.09 -18.98 -20.22
CA LEU A 146 -11.67 -18.99 -19.86
C LEU A 146 -11.44 -18.59 -18.40
N HIS A 147 -12.21 -17.65 -17.86
CA HIS A 147 -12.10 -17.29 -16.43
C HIS A 147 -12.51 -18.47 -15.53
N ARG A 148 -13.58 -19.20 -15.89
CA ARG A 148 -13.99 -20.41 -15.19
C ARG A 148 -12.91 -21.51 -15.29
N GLU A 149 -12.33 -21.71 -16.47
CA GLU A 149 -11.21 -22.66 -16.69
C GLU A 149 -10.01 -22.32 -15.80
N LEU A 150 -9.66 -21.03 -15.73
CA LEU A 150 -8.61 -20.51 -14.86
C LEU A 150 -8.90 -20.77 -13.38
N ASP A 151 -10.11 -20.44 -12.90
CA ASP A 151 -10.46 -20.67 -11.49
C ASP A 151 -10.44 -22.15 -11.10
N LEU A 152 -10.91 -23.03 -11.99
CA LEU A 152 -10.87 -24.48 -11.76
C LEU A 152 -9.44 -25.01 -11.74
N ALA A 153 -8.58 -24.54 -12.65
CA ALA A 153 -7.17 -24.95 -12.67
C ALA A 153 -6.43 -24.49 -11.41
N ILE A 154 -6.70 -23.28 -10.90
CA ILE A 154 -6.12 -22.80 -9.65
C ILE A 154 -6.65 -23.60 -8.46
N ARG A 155 -7.96 -23.88 -8.39
CA ARG A 155 -8.55 -24.78 -7.38
C ARG A 155 -7.86 -26.14 -7.38
N ASP A 156 -7.62 -26.72 -8.55
CA ASP A 156 -7.01 -28.04 -8.68
C ASP A 156 -5.53 -28.02 -8.29
N ALA A 157 -4.82 -26.92 -8.54
CA ALA A 157 -3.45 -26.71 -8.08
C ALA A 157 -3.33 -26.64 -6.54
N TYR A 158 -4.42 -26.30 -5.83
CA TYR A 158 -4.51 -26.43 -4.38
C TYR A 158 -4.88 -27.85 -3.90
N GLY A 159 -5.23 -28.76 -4.82
CA GLY A 159 -5.77 -30.08 -4.47
C GLY A 159 -7.22 -30.03 -3.97
N TRP A 160 -8.02 -29.05 -4.41
CA TRP A 160 -9.39 -28.84 -3.95
C TRP A 160 -10.45 -29.27 -4.98
N GLN A 161 -10.22 -30.38 -5.68
CA GLN A 161 -11.15 -30.91 -6.70
C GLN A 161 -12.55 -31.21 -6.14
N ASP A 162 -12.64 -31.46 -4.84
CA ASP A 162 -13.88 -31.69 -4.08
C ASP A 162 -14.74 -30.42 -3.93
N LEU A 163 -14.16 -29.23 -4.16
CA LEU A 163 -14.86 -27.96 -4.05
C LEU A 163 -15.53 -27.59 -5.39
N ASP A 164 -16.86 -27.65 -5.43
CA ASP A 164 -17.61 -27.04 -6.54
C ASP A 164 -17.63 -25.51 -6.39
N LEU A 165 -17.13 -24.81 -7.41
CA LEU A 165 -17.10 -23.35 -7.45
C LEU A 165 -18.46 -22.76 -7.84
N GLY A 166 -19.31 -23.47 -8.59
CA GLY A 166 -20.67 -23.05 -8.92
C GLY A 166 -20.78 -21.67 -9.58
N HIS A 167 -19.89 -21.37 -10.56
CA HIS A 167 -19.86 -20.11 -11.31
C HIS A 167 -21.21 -19.76 -11.94
N ASP A 168 -21.72 -18.58 -11.60
CA ASP A 168 -22.94 -18.01 -12.18
C ASP A 168 -23.01 -16.51 -11.86
N PHE A 169 -24.09 -15.83 -12.23
CA PHE A 169 -24.43 -14.52 -11.71
C PHE A 169 -24.90 -14.63 -10.26
N ARG A 170 -24.06 -14.19 -9.33
CA ARG A 170 -24.29 -14.25 -7.88
C ARG A 170 -24.30 -12.84 -7.29
N GLU A 171 -25.10 -12.65 -6.26
CA GLU A 171 -25.00 -11.46 -5.43
C GLU A 171 -23.73 -11.49 -4.58
N VAL A 172 -23.12 -10.32 -4.44
CA VAL A 172 -21.96 -10.07 -3.57
C VAL A 172 -22.42 -9.10 -2.50
N GLU A 173 -22.75 -9.64 -1.32
CA GLU A 173 -23.32 -8.89 -0.18
C GLU A 173 -22.45 -7.70 0.27
N THR A 174 -21.15 -7.72 -0.02
CA THR A 174 -20.22 -6.63 0.33
C THR A 174 -20.28 -5.45 -0.66
N LEU A 175 -21.08 -5.53 -1.72
CA LEU A 175 -21.21 -4.50 -2.74
C LEU A 175 -22.55 -3.76 -2.63
N PRO A 176 -22.63 -2.50 -3.12
CA PRO A 176 -23.86 -1.71 -3.11
C PRO A 176 -25.01 -2.37 -3.86
N GLU A 177 -26.23 -2.08 -3.43
CA GLU A 177 -27.44 -2.73 -3.94
C GLU A 177 -27.60 -2.66 -5.46
N ASN A 178 -27.28 -1.50 -6.04
CA ASN A 178 -27.35 -1.23 -7.46
C ASN A 178 -26.25 -1.90 -8.32
N ASP A 179 -25.26 -2.56 -7.72
CA ASP A 179 -24.09 -3.12 -8.43
C ASP A 179 -23.57 -4.43 -7.78
N ARG A 180 -24.43 -5.13 -7.04
CA ARG A 180 -24.06 -6.34 -6.27
C ARG A 180 -23.98 -7.62 -7.09
N VAL A 181 -24.57 -7.68 -8.29
CA VAL A 181 -24.60 -8.89 -9.11
C VAL A 181 -23.32 -9.00 -9.93
N ARG A 182 -22.61 -10.11 -9.80
CA ARG A 182 -21.38 -10.42 -10.53
C ARG A 182 -21.43 -11.84 -11.07
N TYR A 183 -20.95 -12.06 -12.29
CA TYR A 183 -20.50 -13.39 -12.71
C TYR A 183 -19.29 -13.82 -11.85
N THR A 184 -19.49 -14.75 -10.91
CA THR A 184 -18.50 -15.19 -9.91
C THR A 184 -18.90 -16.56 -9.30
N ILE A 185 -18.08 -17.08 -8.38
CA ILE A 185 -18.34 -18.34 -7.67
C ILE A 185 -19.49 -18.23 -6.67
N SER A 186 -20.08 -19.37 -6.31
CA SER A 186 -21.19 -19.44 -5.37
C SER A 186 -20.84 -18.87 -3.98
N PRO A 187 -21.82 -18.35 -3.21
CA PRO A 187 -21.57 -17.88 -1.85
C PRO A 187 -20.99 -18.96 -0.91
N ALA A 188 -21.40 -20.23 -1.10
CA ALA A 188 -20.86 -21.36 -0.36
C ALA A 188 -19.38 -21.61 -0.71
N ALA A 189 -19.05 -21.63 -2.01
CA ALA A 189 -17.68 -21.77 -2.47
C ALA A 189 -16.79 -20.63 -1.97
N ARG A 190 -17.28 -19.38 -1.97
CA ARG A 190 -16.53 -18.21 -1.45
C ARG A 190 -16.14 -18.37 0.02
N LYS A 191 -17.09 -18.80 0.86
CA LYS A 191 -16.83 -19.04 2.29
C LYS A 191 -15.80 -20.16 2.47
N GLU A 192 -15.94 -21.24 1.70
CA GLU A 192 -15.04 -22.39 1.80
C GLU A 192 -13.62 -22.06 1.29
N VAL A 193 -13.49 -21.33 0.19
CA VAL A 193 -12.20 -20.79 -0.30
C VAL A 193 -11.51 -19.97 0.78
N LEU A 194 -12.21 -19.01 1.40
CA LEU A 194 -11.65 -18.18 2.48
C LEU A 194 -11.21 -19.04 3.67
N ARG A 195 -12.02 -20.03 4.06
CA ARG A 195 -11.70 -20.94 5.16
C ARG A 195 -10.42 -21.73 4.89
N ARG A 196 -10.31 -22.34 3.69
CA ARG A 196 -9.13 -23.14 3.31
C ARG A 196 -7.87 -22.28 3.16
N LEU A 197 -7.98 -21.12 2.51
CA LEU A 197 -6.87 -20.18 2.38
C LEU A 197 -6.37 -19.68 3.74
N LEU A 198 -7.28 -19.36 4.67
CA LEU A 198 -6.91 -18.94 6.02
C LEU A 198 -6.22 -20.05 6.81
N ALA A 199 -6.69 -21.29 6.68
CA ALA A 199 -6.04 -22.45 7.28
C ALA A 199 -4.62 -22.64 6.74
N LEU A 200 -4.44 -22.60 5.42
CA LEU A 200 -3.12 -22.69 4.79
C LEU A 200 -2.19 -21.53 5.20
N ASN A 201 -2.72 -20.31 5.31
CA ASN A 201 -1.95 -19.16 5.78
C ASN A 201 -1.42 -19.40 7.20
N HIS A 202 -2.28 -19.87 8.13
CA HIS A 202 -1.87 -20.19 9.50
C HIS A 202 -0.86 -21.33 9.58
N GLU A 203 -1.05 -22.39 8.78
CA GLU A 203 -0.11 -23.51 8.69
C GLU A 203 1.29 -23.04 8.24
N ARG A 204 1.36 -22.22 7.20
CA ARG A 204 2.62 -21.67 6.69
C ARG A 204 3.28 -20.72 7.67
N ALA A 205 2.51 -19.85 8.31
CA ALA A 205 3.04 -18.96 9.35
C ALA A 205 3.64 -19.76 10.52
N ALA A 206 3.02 -20.89 10.89
CA ALA A 206 3.56 -21.79 11.90
C ALA A 206 4.86 -22.48 11.42
N ALA A 207 4.89 -22.97 10.18
CA ALA A 207 6.09 -23.58 9.59
C ALA A 207 7.26 -22.59 9.49
N GLU A 208 7.01 -21.35 9.04
CA GLU A 208 8.02 -20.28 8.98
C GLU A 208 8.55 -19.94 10.38
N ALA A 209 7.68 -19.89 11.39
CA ALA A 209 8.08 -19.67 12.78
C ALA A 209 8.95 -20.80 13.35
N THR A 210 8.88 -22.02 12.79
CA THR A 210 9.73 -23.15 13.15
C THR A 210 11.03 -23.24 12.34
N ALA A 211 11.01 -22.81 11.07
CA ALA A 211 12.16 -22.87 10.15
C ALA A 211 13.10 -21.66 10.27
N ALA A 212 12.64 -20.55 10.85
CA ALA A 212 13.50 -19.41 11.14
C ALA A 212 14.58 -19.80 12.18
N PRO A 213 15.88 -19.53 11.93
CA PRO A 213 16.89 -19.69 12.98
C PRO A 213 16.45 -18.85 14.18
N VAL A 214 16.59 -19.43 15.38
CA VAL A 214 16.19 -18.79 16.64
C VAL A 214 16.96 -17.47 16.79
N LYS A 215 16.42 -16.37 16.26
CA LYS A 215 16.58 -15.08 16.92
C LYS A 215 15.88 -15.25 18.26
N ALA A 216 16.67 -15.23 19.33
CA ALA A 216 16.23 -15.41 20.71
C ALA A 216 14.84 -14.78 20.90
N LYS A 217 13.83 -15.64 21.11
CA LYS A 217 12.48 -15.20 21.44
C LYS A 217 12.57 -14.46 22.77
N LYS A 218 12.55 -13.13 22.75
CA LYS A 218 12.22 -12.35 23.95
C LYS A 218 10.83 -12.80 24.40
N PRO A 219 10.64 -13.17 25.67
CA PRO A 219 9.43 -13.84 26.12
C PRO A 219 8.21 -12.92 25.96
N THR A 220 7.15 -13.46 25.36
CA THR A 220 5.84 -12.83 25.25
C THR A 220 5.19 -12.74 26.63
N LYS A 221 5.49 -11.67 27.39
CA LYS A 221 4.68 -11.23 28.53
C LYS A 221 3.38 -10.57 28.03
N ARG A 222 2.48 -11.38 27.48
CA ARG A 222 1.11 -10.98 27.13
C ARG A 222 0.28 -10.99 28.43
N LYS A 223 0.37 -9.89 29.19
CA LYS A 223 -0.56 -9.36 30.22
C LYS A 223 0.11 -8.54 31.34
N ALA A 224 1.44 -8.56 31.47
CA ALA A 224 2.16 -7.72 32.46
C ALA A 224 2.87 -6.49 31.85
N ARG A 225 2.78 -6.27 30.52
CA ARG A 225 3.48 -5.18 29.81
C ARG A 225 2.64 -3.91 29.64
N ALA A 226 1.49 -3.82 30.30
CA ALA A 226 0.70 -2.58 30.32
C ALA A 226 1.26 -1.54 31.30
N VAL A 227 1.97 -1.98 32.35
CA VAL A 227 2.47 -1.07 33.40
C VAL A 227 3.95 -0.73 33.20
N ALA A 228 4.76 -1.61 32.60
CA ALA A 228 6.19 -1.36 32.39
C ALA A 228 6.53 -0.55 31.12
N LYS A 229 5.60 -0.34 30.18
CA LYS A 229 5.84 0.43 28.94
C LYS A 229 5.68 1.94 29.15
N ALA A 230 5.09 2.37 30.26
CA ALA A 230 5.01 3.78 30.63
C ALA A 230 6.37 4.37 31.09
N LEU A 231 7.37 3.52 31.39
CA LEU A 231 8.66 3.98 31.91
C LEU A 231 9.80 3.99 30.86
N ASP A 232 9.65 3.29 29.73
CA ASP A 232 10.68 3.20 28.67
C ASP A 232 10.63 4.36 27.66
N PHE A 233 9.55 5.16 27.69
CA PHE A 233 9.45 6.40 26.91
C PHE A 233 10.50 7.45 27.33
N PHE A 234 11.06 7.33 28.54
CA PHE A 234 12.04 8.26 29.10
C PHE A 234 13.51 7.86 28.91
N LEU A 235 13.79 6.66 28.40
CA LEU A 235 15.18 6.26 28.08
C LEU A 235 15.50 6.67 26.64
N ARG A 236 16.09 7.86 26.51
CA ARG A 236 16.73 8.31 25.27
C ARG A 236 17.93 7.38 25.03
N PRO A 237 17.97 6.52 23.98
CA PRO A 237 19.20 5.84 23.64
C PRO A 237 20.20 6.92 23.26
N ASP A 238 21.35 6.92 23.94
CA ASP A 238 22.41 7.88 23.67
C ASP A 238 22.82 7.74 22.19
N PRO A 239 22.69 8.81 21.37
CA PRO A 239 23.05 8.78 19.95
C PRO A 239 24.50 8.32 19.70
N THR A 240 25.40 8.47 20.67
CA THR A 240 26.79 7.99 20.57
C THR A 240 26.88 6.46 20.58
N THR A 241 25.91 5.76 21.15
CA THR A 241 25.88 4.30 21.27
C THR A 241 25.23 3.59 20.09
N LEU A 242 24.59 4.34 19.19
CA LEU A 242 23.90 3.80 18.01
C LEU A 242 24.91 3.48 16.90
N PRO A 243 24.66 2.43 16.08
CA PRO A 243 25.50 2.13 14.92
C PRO A 243 25.37 3.20 13.82
N ASP A 244 26.37 3.27 12.95
CA ASP A 244 26.35 4.17 11.79
C ASP A 244 25.14 3.86 10.89
N GLY A 245 24.50 4.90 10.37
CA GLY A 245 23.29 4.75 9.58
C GLY A 245 22.04 4.33 10.37
N ALA A 246 22.05 4.31 11.72
CA ALA A 246 20.86 3.93 12.51
C ALA A 246 19.63 4.81 12.22
N TRP A 247 19.83 6.03 11.73
CA TRP A 247 18.78 6.95 11.31
C TRP A 247 18.76 7.17 9.79
N ALA A 248 19.37 6.29 8.99
CA ALA A 248 19.25 6.33 7.54
C ALA A 248 17.82 5.98 7.11
N ARG A 249 17.25 6.75 6.16
CA ARG A 249 15.91 6.49 5.65
C ARG A 249 15.97 5.35 4.62
N PRO A 250 15.01 4.41 4.62
CA PRO A 250 14.99 3.31 3.65
C PRO A 250 14.88 3.77 2.19
N MET A 251 14.26 4.93 1.93
CA MET A 251 14.03 5.47 0.58
C MET A 251 13.16 4.56 -0.30
N GLN A 252 12.24 3.81 0.32
CA GLN A 252 11.43 2.78 -0.34
C GLN A 252 10.00 3.24 -0.59
N ASP A 253 9.36 3.88 0.40
CA ASP A 253 7.99 4.37 0.28
C ASP A 253 7.87 5.73 0.94
N GLN A 254 7.90 6.76 0.12
CA GLN A 254 7.82 8.15 0.57
C GLN A 254 6.55 8.44 1.40
N ARG A 255 5.40 7.84 1.06
CA ARG A 255 4.14 8.11 1.77
C ARG A 255 4.14 7.44 3.14
N ALA A 256 4.57 6.19 3.22
CA ALA A 256 4.71 5.48 4.48
C ALA A 256 5.77 6.16 5.37
N GLU A 257 6.91 6.56 4.80
CA GLU A 257 7.98 7.26 5.48
C GLU A 257 7.55 8.63 6.02
N THR A 258 6.78 9.40 5.23
CA THR A 258 6.23 10.70 5.65
C THR A 258 5.19 10.51 6.76
N GLY A 259 4.35 9.49 6.64
CA GLY A 259 3.37 9.13 7.68
C GLY A 259 4.04 8.70 8.98
N ALA A 260 5.06 7.84 8.90
CA ALA A 260 5.85 7.40 10.05
C ALA A 260 6.61 8.56 10.69
N MET A 261 7.15 9.49 9.90
CA MET A 261 7.82 10.68 10.42
C MET A 261 6.84 11.61 11.16
N LEU A 262 5.68 11.91 10.57
CA LEU A 262 4.67 12.73 11.23
C LEU A 262 4.14 12.06 12.51
N ALA A 263 3.91 10.74 12.49
CA ALA A 263 3.54 9.99 13.68
C ALA A 263 4.66 10.04 14.76
N ALA A 264 5.93 9.91 14.37
CA ALA A 264 7.06 10.01 15.29
C ALA A 264 7.19 11.41 15.92
N LEU A 265 6.97 12.47 15.13
CA LEU A 265 6.93 13.85 15.62
C LEU A 265 5.80 14.05 16.63
N LEU A 266 4.57 13.62 16.31
CA LEU A 266 3.43 13.71 17.23
C LEU A 266 3.70 12.94 18.52
N LYS A 267 4.29 11.73 18.44
CA LYS A 267 4.66 10.93 19.62
C LYS A 267 5.74 11.60 20.47
N ALA A 268 6.67 12.33 19.85
CA ALA A 268 7.76 13.00 20.56
C ALA A 268 7.36 14.37 21.16
N MET A 269 6.18 14.90 20.81
CA MET A 269 5.67 16.15 21.36
C MET A 269 5.24 15.99 22.82
N ALA A 270 5.72 16.87 23.69
CA ALA A 270 5.31 16.92 25.11
C ALA A 270 3.96 17.62 25.33
N GLY A 271 3.38 18.21 24.28
CA GLY A 271 2.11 18.95 24.32
C GLY A 271 1.77 19.55 22.96
N PRO A 272 0.67 20.34 22.85
CA PRO A 272 0.30 21.01 21.61
C PRO A 272 1.40 21.96 21.13
N LEU A 273 1.72 21.90 19.83
CA LEU A 273 2.65 22.83 19.18
C LEU A 273 1.94 23.56 18.03
N PRO A 274 2.36 24.79 17.68
CA PRO A 274 1.89 25.45 16.46
C PRO A 274 2.05 24.53 15.24
N ALA A 275 1.02 24.42 14.40
CA ALA A 275 1.04 23.56 13.21
C ALA A 275 2.23 23.89 12.28
N ARG A 276 2.60 25.18 12.23
CA ARG A 276 3.78 25.69 11.53
C ARG A 276 5.09 25.10 12.06
N GLN A 277 5.24 24.98 13.38
CA GLN A 277 6.42 24.39 14.01
C GLN A 277 6.50 22.88 13.73
N VAL A 278 5.35 22.18 13.72
CA VAL A 278 5.31 20.75 13.36
C VAL A 278 5.69 20.53 11.89
N ARG A 279 5.26 21.40 10.97
CA ARG A 279 5.68 21.37 9.56
C ARG A 279 7.17 21.63 9.40
N LEU A 280 7.71 22.63 10.09
CA LEU A 280 9.15 22.87 10.11
C LEU A 280 9.91 21.65 10.62
N ALA A 281 9.44 21.02 11.69
CA ALA A 281 10.05 19.81 12.22
C ALA A 281 10.03 18.66 11.20
N ALA A 282 8.93 18.49 10.48
CA ALA A 282 8.84 17.49 9.42
C ALA A 282 9.78 17.78 8.26
N ALA A 283 9.91 19.04 7.83
CA ALA A 283 10.85 19.43 6.78
C ALA A 283 12.29 19.09 7.17
N LEU A 284 12.71 19.51 8.37
CA LEU A 284 14.06 19.22 8.88
C LEU A 284 14.33 17.72 9.03
N ALA A 285 13.35 16.94 9.47
CA ALA A 285 13.54 15.49 9.65
C ALA A 285 13.54 14.69 8.34
N LEU A 286 12.77 15.13 7.33
CA LEU A 286 12.73 14.53 6.00
C LEU A 286 13.87 15.01 5.09
N GLU A 287 14.43 16.18 5.38
CA GLU A 287 15.60 16.77 4.71
C GLU A 287 16.71 17.11 5.70
N PRO A 288 17.39 16.08 6.26
CA PRO A 288 18.27 16.21 7.42
C PRO A 288 19.49 17.11 7.19
N ARG A 289 19.91 17.34 5.94
CA ARG A 289 20.93 18.36 5.59
C ARG A 289 20.58 19.76 6.09
N LEU A 290 19.28 20.11 6.14
CA LEU A 290 18.81 21.42 6.58
C LEU A 290 18.99 21.63 8.09
N SER A 291 19.11 20.55 8.86
CA SER A 291 19.35 20.61 10.31
C SER A 291 20.80 20.91 10.66
N VAL A 292 21.75 20.64 9.76
CA VAL A 292 23.19 20.66 10.07
C VAL A 292 23.68 22.03 10.53
N SER A 293 23.17 23.12 9.95
CA SER A 293 23.55 24.49 10.34
C SER A 293 23.06 24.91 11.73
N HIS A 294 22.15 24.13 12.33
CA HIS A 294 21.54 24.40 13.63
C HIS A 294 22.07 23.47 14.73
N LEU A 295 23.09 22.67 14.41
CA LEU A 295 23.73 21.72 15.33
C LEU A 295 25.12 22.21 15.72
N THR A 296 25.57 21.88 16.94
CA THR A 296 26.98 22.03 17.32
C THR A 296 27.87 21.10 16.48
N THR A 297 29.18 21.35 16.44
CA THR A 297 30.13 20.52 15.67
C THR A 297 30.03 19.03 16.02
N GLN A 298 29.87 18.70 17.31
CA GLN A 298 29.76 17.32 17.79
C GLN A 298 28.41 16.68 17.43
N GLU A 299 27.31 17.45 17.57
CA GLU A 299 25.99 16.97 17.16
C GLU A 299 25.91 16.80 15.65
N ALA A 300 26.51 17.68 14.86
CA ALA A 300 26.55 17.58 13.40
C ALA A 300 27.36 16.36 12.94
N ALA A 301 28.48 16.04 13.61
CA ALA A 301 29.23 14.81 13.35
C ALA A 301 28.39 13.56 13.66
N THR A 302 27.70 13.56 14.81
CA THR A 302 26.80 12.47 15.20
C THR A 302 25.62 12.34 14.24
N TRP A 303 25.03 13.46 13.83
CA TRP A 303 23.92 13.52 12.88
C TRP A 303 24.31 12.93 11.53
N ARG A 304 25.45 13.35 10.95
CA ARG A 304 25.95 12.78 9.69
C ARG A 304 26.22 11.28 9.80
N ARG A 305 26.84 10.82 10.89
CA ARG A 305 27.11 9.40 11.15
C ARG A 305 25.83 8.57 11.20
N LEU A 306 24.79 9.05 11.89
CA LEU A 306 23.54 8.31 12.07
C LEU A 306 22.61 8.40 10.86
N VAL A 307 22.55 9.54 10.17
CA VAL A 307 21.67 9.77 9.02
C VAL A 307 22.28 9.26 7.71
N GLY A 308 23.60 9.32 7.58
CA GLY A 308 24.32 9.02 6.34
C GLY A 308 24.17 10.13 5.29
N ASN A 309 24.26 9.74 4.02
CA ASN A 309 24.39 10.64 2.86
C ASN A 309 23.31 11.73 2.74
N GLU A 310 22.12 11.56 3.35
CA GLU A 310 21.08 12.59 3.32
C GLU A 310 21.43 13.85 4.13
N ALA A 311 22.37 13.75 5.08
CA ALA A 311 22.84 14.88 5.88
C ALA A 311 23.91 15.72 5.17
N ASP A 312 24.44 15.25 4.03
CA ASP A 312 25.47 15.95 3.28
C ASP A 312 24.86 17.05 2.39
N PRO A 313 25.63 18.12 2.08
CA PRO A 313 25.20 19.15 1.14
C PRO A 313 24.91 18.58 -0.24
N LEU A 314 23.91 19.12 -0.94
CA LEU A 314 23.64 18.75 -2.32
C LEU A 314 24.77 19.24 -3.25
N PRO A 315 25.10 18.49 -4.31
CA PRO A 315 25.98 19.00 -5.37
C PRO A 315 25.42 20.30 -5.97
N GLY A 316 26.30 21.23 -6.35
CA GLY A 316 25.91 22.52 -6.91
C GLY A 316 24.97 22.38 -8.11
N GLY A 317 23.88 23.16 -8.12
CA GLY A 317 22.87 23.17 -9.19
C GLY A 317 21.70 22.20 -9.01
N VAL A 318 21.66 21.41 -7.94
CA VAL A 318 20.53 20.50 -7.64
C VAL A 318 19.62 21.15 -6.59
N THR A 319 18.51 21.74 -7.03
CA THR A 319 17.35 22.00 -6.17
C THR A 319 16.46 20.75 -6.17
N GLN A 320 16.46 20.00 -5.09
CA GLN A 320 15.40 19.02 -4.84
C GLN A 320 14.41 19.61 -3.83
N PHE A 321 13.14 19.19 -3.96
CA PHE A 321 12.20 18.97 -2.85
C PHE A 321 11.05 19.97 -2.59
N VAL A 322 10.28 20.37 -3.61
CA VAL A 322 8.89 20.88 -3.37
C VAL A 322 7.83 19.82 -3.67
N ALA A 323 7.96 19.08 -4.78
CA ALA A 323 6.92 18.12 -5.18
C ALA A 323 6.81 16.87 -4.27
N ARG A 324 7.85 16.59 -3.48
CA ARG A 324 8.02 15.34 -2.73
C ARG A 324 7.32 15.37 -1.38
N THR A 325 7.34 16.51 -0.69
CA THR A 325 6.67 16.71 0.60
C THR A 325 5.17 16.88 0.40
N ASP A 326 4.70 17.67 -0.56
CA ASP A 326 3.29 18.11 -0.61
C ASP A 326 2.23 17.00 -0.65
N GLN A 327 2.31 16.04 -1.58
CA GLN A 327 1.27 15.02 -1.70
C GLN A 327 1.32 13.96 -0.60
N ALA A 328 2.53 13.50 -0.25
CA ALA A 328 2.74 12.52 0.81
C ALA A 328 2.37 13.11 2.18
N TRP A 329 2.78 14.36 2.43
CA TRP A 329 2.47 15.13 3.62
C TRP A 329 0.97 15.38 3.76
N GLY A 330 0.32 15.96 2.74
CA GLY A 330 -1.12 16.23 2.79
C GLY A 330 -1.93 14.95 3.03
N THR A 331 -1.44 13.82 2.53
CA THR A 331 -2.06 12.52 2.78
C THR A 331 -1.80 11.98 4.19
N ALA A 332 -0.58 12.14 4.72
CA ALA A 332 -0.25 11.77 6.10
C ALA A 332 -1.06 12.59 7.10
N VAL A 333 -1.16 13.91 6.90
CA VAL A 333 -1.97 14.82 7.73
C VAL A 333 -3.44 14.41 7.68
N ARG A 334 -4.03 14.22 6.48
CA ARG A 334 -5.43 13.78 6.36
C ARG A 334 -5.68 12.44 7.04
N ASN A 335 -4.76 11.49 6.92
CA ASN A 335 -4.89 10.16 7.54
C ASN A 335 -4.84 10.25 9.07
N LEU A 336 -3.79 10.87 9.61
CA LEU A 336 -3.62 10.98 11.06
C LEU A 336 -4.71 11.84 11.70
N ARG A 337 -5.14 12.93 11.03
CA ARG A 337 -6.26 13.76 11.48
C ARG A 337 -7.59 12.99 11.42
N GLY A 338 -7.89 12.34 10.30
CA GLY A 338 -9.14 11.61 10.08
C GLY A 338 -9.35 10.42 11.01
N ASN A 339 -8.26 9.81 11.50
CA ASN A 339 -8.30 8.71 12.47
C ASN A 339 -8.11 9.17 13.93
N GLY A 340 -8.10 10.49 14.19
CA GLY A 340 -7.97 11.03 15.55
C GLY A 340 -6.58 10.87 16.19
N HIS A 341 -5.55 10.52 15.41
CA HIS A 341 -4.15 10.43 15.84
C HIS A 341 -3.46 11.79 15.88
N LEU A 342 -3.93 12.75 15.08
CA LEU A 342 -3.54 14.15 15.09
C LEU A 342 -4.77 14.98 15.45
N ILE A 343 -4.69 15.70 16.58
CA ILE A 343 -5.74 16.62 17.00
C ILE A 343 -5.38 18.00 16.45
N ASP A 344 -6.24 18.55 15.60
CA ASP A 344 -6.07 19.87 15.01
C ASP A 344 -6.98 20.88 15.73
N ASN A 345 -6.40 21.77 16.53
CA ASN A 345 -7.11 22.88 17.14
C ASN A 345 -7.01 24.11 16.24
N VAL A 346 -8.00 24.26 15.36
CA VAL A 346 -8.07 25.33 14.36
C VAL A 346 -8.09 26.72 15.01
N GLN A 347 -8.73 26.88 16.17
CA GLN A 347 -8.80 28.18 16.87
C GLN A 347 -7.44 28.60 17.45
N ALA A 348 -6.70 27.65 17.99
CA ALA A 348 -5.37 27.89 18.54
C ALA A 348 -4.24 27.78 17.50
N GLY A 349 -4.54 27.31 16.29
CA GLY A 349 -3.53 27.03 15.25
C GLY A 349 -2.53 25.96 15.65
N THR A 350 -2.90 25.05 16.56
CA THR A 350 -1.99 24.06 17.15
C THR A 350 -2.39 22.64 16.80
N TRP A 351 -1.38 21.79 16.65
CA TRP A 351 -1.54 20.35 16.52
C TRP A 351 -1.08 19.67 17.80
N ALA A 352 -1.76 18.58 18.17
CA ALA A 352 -1.45 17.79 19.35
C ALA A 352 -1.53 16.28 19.03
N PRO A 353 -0.79 15.44 19.77
CA PRO A 353 -0.94 13.99 19.66
C PRO A 353 -2.35 13.57 20.08
N GLY A 354 -2.94 12.68 19.29
CA GLY A 354 -4.23 12.05 19.57
C GLY A 354 -4.09 10.57 19.95
N ALA A 355 -5.22 9.93 20.26
CA ALA A 355 -5.24 8.54 20.68
C ALA A 355 -4.75 7.59 19.58
N GLY A 356 -4.13 6.46 19.94
CA GLY A 356 -3.78 5.40 18.99
C GLY A 356 -2.46 5.58 18.24
N LEU A 357 -1.69 6.64 18.50
CA LEU A 357 -0.35 6.83 17.91
C LEU A 357 0.63 5.69 18.24
N ASP A 358 0.41 4.97 19.34
CA ASP A 358 1.21 3.79 19.71
C ASP A 358 1.13 2.62 18.73
N ALA A 359 0.09 2.59 17.88
CA ALA A 359 -0.05 1.59 16.82
C ALA A 359 0.97 1.78 15.69
N PHE A 360 1.53 2.99 15.54
CA PHE A 360 2.56 3.27 14.54
C PHE A 360 3.92 2.79 15.04
N ASN A 361 4.52 1.85 14.31
CA ASN A 361 5.91 1.46 14.54
C ASN A 361 6.85 2.54 13.98
N THR A 362 7.34 3.41 14.86
CA THR A 362 8.23 4.53 14.53
C THR A 362 9.67 4.31 15.01
N ALA A 363 9.97 3.11 15.53
CA ALA A 363 11.29 2.78 16.06
C ALA A 363 12.38 2.87 14.98
N GLY A 364 13.53 3.43 15.34
CA GLY A 364 14.67 3.63 14.43
C GLY A 364 14.75 5.05 13.91
N TRP A 365 14.89 5.21 12.59
CA TRP A 365 15.09 6.50 11.95
C TRP A 365 13.98 7.55 12.21
N PRO A 366 12.67 7.21 12.26
CA PRO A 366 11.64 8.21 12.49
C PRO A 366 11.75 8.82 13.89
N ASP A 367 11.74 7.99 14.94
CA ASP A 367 11.87 8.44 16.32
C ASP A 367 13.20 9.17 16.58
N GLY A 368 14.29 8.71 15.96
CA GLY A 368 15.61 9.31 16.09
C GLY A 368 15.66 10.74 15.54
N ARG A 369 15.26 10.92 14.28
CA ARG A 369 15.25 12.24 13.64
C ARG A 369 14.22 13.18 14.25
N ALA A 370 13.02 12.69 14.57
CA ALA A 370 11.96 13.50 15.19
C ALA A 370 12.43 14.15 16.50
N ARG A 371 13.11 13.39 17.36
CA ARG A 371 13.63 13.90 18.63
C ARG A 371 14.74 14.92 18.46
N MET A 372 15.73 14.64 17.61
CA MET A 372 16.82 15.58 17.34
C MET A 372 16.28 16.91 16.81
N VAL A 373 15.35 16.85 15.86
CA VAL A 373 14.78 18.05 15.26
C VAL A 373 13.92 18.83 16.24
N LEU A 374 13.07 18.18 17.04
CA LEU A 374 12.30 18.88 18.07
C LEU A 374 13.22 19.54 19.11
N ASP A 375 14.37 18.93 19.41
CA ASP A 375 15.38 19.50 20.31
C ASP A 375 16.16 20.67 19.68
N ILE A 376 16.35 20.70 18.36
CA ILE A 376 16.81 21.90 17.66
C ILE A 376 15.77 23.02 17.83
N LEU A 377 14.48 22.69 17.63
CA LEU A 377 13.39 23.67 17.65
C LEU A 377 12.97 24.13 19.05
N THR A 378 13.42 23.47 20.12
CA THR A 378 13.28 23.96 21.50
C THR A 378 14.37 24.98 21.84
N ARG A 379 15.54 24.88 21.20
CA ARG A 379 16.72 25.74 21.42
C ARG A 379 16.79 26.94 20.47
N ALA A 380 16.17 26.85 19.30
CA ALA A 380 16.17 27.89 18.27
C ALA A 380 14.77 28.46 18.02
N SER A 381 14.70 29.76 17.70
CA SER A 381 13.43 30.38 17.27
C SER A 381 12.97 29.78 15.95
N THR A 382 11.69 29.38 15.88
CA THR A 382 11.06 28.84 14.65
C THR A 382 11.23 29.81 13.47
N ASP A 383 11.13 31.12 13.71
CA ASP A 383 11.30 32.14 12.67
C ASP A 383 12.73 32.27 12.18
N MET A 384 13.71 32.18 13.10
CA MET A 384 15.12 32.20 12.73
C MET A 384 15.49 30.99 11.87
N VAL A 385 15.02 29.80 12.23
CA VAL A 385 15.27 28.59 11.45
C VAL A 385 14.64 28.71 10.06
N ILE A 386 13.38 29.15 9.97
CA ILE A 386 12.68 29.33 8.69
C ILE A 386 13.40 30.36 7.81
N ALA A 387 13.94 31.44 8.38
CA ALA A 387 14.68 32.45 7.61
C ALA A 387 15.93 31.89 6.90
N THR A 388 16.50 30.79 7.39
CA THR A 388 17.64 30.11 6.75
C THR A 388 17.25 29.15 5.63
N LEU A 389 15.95 28.91 5.42
CA LEU A 389 15.46 27.94 4.45
C LEU A 389 15.21 28.58 3.07
N PRO A 390 15.30 27.78 1.98
CA PRO A 390 14.87 28.19 0.64
C PRO A 390 13.43 28.74 0.59
N ASP A 391 13.19 29.74 -0.27
CA ASP A 391 11.92 30.51 -0.39
C ASP A 391 10.68 29.64 -0.58
N ASP A 392 10.80 28.61 -1.40
CA ASP A 392 9.80 27.60 -1.67
C ASP A 392 9.42 26.80 -0.41
N LEU A 393 10.42 26.37 0.36
CA LEU A 393 10.20 25.68 1.63
C LEU A 393 9.61 26.60 2.69
N ARG A 394 10.02 27.88 2.72
CA ARG A 394 9.40 28.90 3.58
C ARG A 394 7.92 29.06 3.25
N GLY A 395 7.57 29.14 1.97
CA GLY A 395 6.18 29.18 1.50
C GLY A 395 5.37 27.96 1.95
N TRP A 396 5.94 26.77 1.81
CA TRP A 396 5.31 25.51 2.22
C TRP A 396 5.02 25.44 3.73
N ILE A 397 6.00 25.80 4.57
CA ILE A 397 5.86 25.79 6.03
C ILE A 397 4.78 26.79 6.48
N ASN A 398 4.73 27.96 5.82
CA ASN A 398 3.82 29.06 6.13
C ASN A 398 2.40 28.89 5.54
N ALA A 399 2.18 27.95 4.62
CA ALA A 399 0.88 27.77 3.96
C ALA A 399 -0.22 27.47 4.99
N ALA A 400 -1.22 28.34 5.14
CA ALA A 400 -2.29 28.14 6.13
C ALA A 400 -2.97 26.77 5.95
N THR A 401 -3.35 26.11 7.05
CA THR A 401 -4.24 24.94 7.04
C THR A 401 -5.58 25.35 6.44
N ALA A 402 -5.72 25.24 5.11
CA ALA A 402 -7.01 25.21 4.44
C ALA A 402 -7.70 23.86 4.68
#